data_AF-A0A7I9Y065-F1
#
_entry.id   AF-A0A7I9Y065-F1
#
_cell.length_a   1.000
_cell.length_b   1.000
_cell.length_c   1.000
_cell.angle_alpha   90.00
_cell.angle_beta   90.00
_cell.angle_gamma   90.00
#
_symmetry.space_group_name_H-M   'P 1'
#
loop_
_entity.id
_entity.type
_entity.pdbx_description
1 polymer ?
#
loop_
_entity_poly.entity_id
_entity_poly.type
_entity_poly.pdbx_seq_one_letter_code
_entity_poly.pdbx_strand_id
1 'polypeptide(L)'
;MTLRKAREDRVVGRRFAGVGAAVTALAAVAVMTPAVGVAQCDPNWSRNVWTDVCTPPPPMPAWYQSPPQYAPPFAPADVPPPPPPPPWAPSVNPVWDPGHQAWGIWAGSAWIPL
;
A
#
# COMPACT_ATOMS: atom_id res chain seq x y z
N MET A 1 29.27 27.66 58.65
CA MET A 1 29.58 26.99 57.35
C MET A 1 28.41 26.15 56.82
N THR A 2 27.56 25.57 57.66
CA THR A 2 26.60 24.50 57.30
C THR A 2 25.35 24.93 56.52
N LEU A 3 24.88 26.17 56.71
CA LEU A 3 23.65 26.67 56.06
C LEU A 3 23.83 27.01 54.57
N ARG A 4 25.05 27.33 54.13
CA ARG A 4 25.33 27.65 52.72
C ARG A 4 25.32 26.38 51.85
N LYS A 5 25.94 25.30 52.33
CA LYS A 5 25.97 23.98 51.68
C LYS A 5 24.56 23.44 51.42
N ALA A 6 23.69 23.46 52.43
CA ALA A 6 22.31 22.98 52.30
C ALA A 6 21.46 23.80 51.31
N ARG A 7 21.78 25.10 51.15
CA ARG A 7 21.10 25.97 50.19
C ARG A 7 21.58 25.69 48.76
N GLU A 8 22.88 25.45 48.59
CA GLU A 8 23.48 25.06 47.30
C GLU A 8 22.94 23.70 46.83
N ASP A 9 22.90 22.69 47.69
CA ASP A 9 22.39 21.36 47.37
C ASP A 9 20.91 21.39 46.96
N ARG A 10 20.10 22.23 47.63
CA ARG A 10 18.68 22.42 47.30
C ARG A 10 18.49 23.15 45.97
N VAL A 11 19.35 24.12 45.64
CA VAL A 11 19.31 24.82 44.34
C VAL A 11 19.72 23.88 43.22
N VAL A 12 20.80 23.11 43.41
CA VAL A 12 21.29 22.13 42.44
C VAL A 12 20.23 21.05 42.18
N GLY A 13 19.65 20.45 43.22
CA GLY A 13 18.58 19.46 43.07
C GLY A 13 17.35 20.00 42.34
N ARG A 14 16.99 21.28 42.58
CA ARG A 14 15.85 21.93 41.91
C ARG A 14 16.13 22.24 40.43
N ARG A 15 17.39 22.52 40.07
CA ARG A 15 17.81 22.68 38.68
C ARG A 15 17.78 21.36 37.92
N PHE A 16 18.30 20.28 38.53
CA PHE A 16 18.24 18.94 37.92
C PHE A 16 16.79 18.44 37.77
N ALA A 17 15.93 18.68 38.75
CA ALA A 17 14.50 18.36 38.64
C ALA A 17 13.81 19.18 37.54
N GLY A 18 14.15 20.47 37.41
CA GLY A 18 13.62 21.33 36.34
C GLY A 18 14.06 20.88 34.95
N VAL A 19 15.32 20.47 34.78
CA VAL A 19 15.84 19.91 33.51
C VAL A 19 15.17 18.59 33.20
N GLY A 20 15.03 17.69 34.18
CA GLY A 20 14.33 16.43 34.00
C GLY A 20 12.88 16.63 33.55
N ALA A 21 12.13 17.52 34.21
CA ALA A 21 10.77 17.84 33.83
C ALA A 21 10.67 18.45 32.42
N ALA A 22 11.60 19.31 32.03
CA ALA A 22 11.64 19.90 30.70
C ALA A 22 11.94 18.86 29.60
N VAL A 23 12.87 17.93 29.85
CA VAL A 23 13.20 16.85 28.90
C VAL A 23 12.01 15.90 28.72
N THR A 24 11.35 15.51 29.82
CA THR A 24 10.16 14.65 29.76
C THR A 24 9.00 15.33 29.03
N ALA A 25 8.80 16.63 29.25
CA ALA A 25 7.77 17.39 28.54
C ALA A 25 8.06 17.48 27.03
N LEU A 26 9.30 17.75 26.62
CA LEU A 26 9.69 17.78 25.21
C LEU A 26 9.55 16.40 24.54
N ALA A 27 9.92 15.32 25.23
CA ALA A 27 9.71 13.97 24.74
C ALA A 27 8.22 13.65 24.54
N ALA A 28 7.36 14.02 25.50
CA ALA A 28 5.91 13.82 25.39
C ALA A 28 5.31 14.57 24.19
N VAL A 29 5.75 15.80 23.92
CA VAL A 29 5.32 16.58 22.74
C VAL A 29 5.79 15.92 21.43
N ALA A 30 6.98 15.31 21.41
CA ALA A 30 7.48 14.59 20.24
C ALA A 30 6.70 13.30 19.92
N VAL A 31 6.06 12.65 20.92
CA VAL A 31 5.19 11.49 20.68
C VAL A 31 3.77 11.90 20.26
N MET A 32 3.31 13.07 20.72
CA MET A 32 1.96 13.57 20.42
C MET A 32 1.88 14.38 19.13
N THR A 33 3.00 14.90 18.63
CA THR A 33 3.04 15.46 17.27
C THR A 33 3.10 14.30 16.29
N PRO A 34 2.06 14.06 15.47
CA PRO A 34 2.24 13.17 14.34
C PRO A 34 3.38 13.77 13.53
N ALA A 35 4.50 13.07 13.44
CA ALA A 35 5.56 13.48 12.54
C ALA A 35 4.89 13.68 11.17
N VAL A 36 5.01 14.87 10.60
CA VAL A 36 4.30 15.25 9.38
C VAL A 36 4.72 14.36 8.18
N GLY A 37 5.70 13.45 8.38
CA GLY A 37 6.09 12.37 7.47
C GLY A 37 5.67 10.94 7.84
N VAL A 38 4.80 10.71 8.85
CA VAL A 38 4.27 9.38 9.21
C VAL A 38 2.76 9.24 9.09
N ALA A 39 2.04 10.29 8.67
CA ALA A 39 0.67 10.12 8.22
C ALA A 39 0.71 9.11 7.07
N GLN A 40 0.21 7.91 7.35
CA GLN A 40 0.05 6.89 6.32
C GLN A 40 -0.89 7.53 5.30
N CYS A 41 -0.47 7.58 4.04
CA CYS A 41 -1.38 8.00 2.97
C CYS A 41 -2.63 7.12 3.05
N ASP A 42 -3.74 7.64 2.55
CA ASP A 42 -4.91 6.79 2.28
C ASP A 42 -4.43 5.49 1.58
N PRO A 43 -4.96 4.30 1.95
CA PRO A 43 -4.47 3.04 1.42
C PRO A 43 -4.46 2.94 -0.11
N ASN A 44 -5.29 3.74 -0.80
CA ASN A 44 -5.37 3.76 -2.26
C ASN A 44 -4.51 4.88 -2.90
N TRP A 45 -3.79 5.66 -2.11
CA TRP A 45 -2.99 6.80 -2.57
C TRP A 45 -1.51 6.43 -2.59
N SER A 46 -0.79 7.01 -3.55
CA SER A 46 0.65 6.82 -3.69
C SER A 46 1.42 7.94 -3.00
N ARG A 47 2.47 7.59 -2.23
CA ARG A 47 3.38 8.57 -1.60
C ARG A 47 4.58 8.83 -2.49
N ASN A 48 4.83 10.09 -2.82
CA ASN A 48 6.13 10.50 -3.33
C ASN A 48 7.11 10.67 -2.16
N VAL A 49 8.13 9.81 -2.07
CA VAL A 49 9.10 9.80 -0.96
C VAL A 49 10.08 10.98 -0.96
N TRP A 50 10.17 11.73 -2.06
CA TRP A 50 11.05 12.90 -2.18
C TRP A 50 10.34 14.21 -1.84
N THR A 51 9.02 14.26 -1.98
CA THR A 51 8.22 15.47 -1.70
C THR A 51 7.21 15.28 -0.57
N ASP A 52 7.06 14.07 -0.04
CA ASP A 52 6.08 13.68 0.98
C ASP A 52 4.62 14.01 0.63
N VAL A 53 4.32 14.14 -0.66
CA VAL A 53 2.96 14.36 -1.15
C VAL A 53 2.29 13.01 -1.42
N CYS A 54 1.10 12.81 -0.86
CA CYS A 54 0.20 11.72 -1.23
C CYS A 54 -0.63 12.14 -2.45
N THR A 55 -0.66 11.33 -3.49
CA THR A 55 -1.42 11.60 -4.72
C THR A 55 -2.52 10.53 -4.89
N PRO A 56 -3.77 10.93 -5.14
CA PRO A 56 -4.83 9.99 -5.46
C PRO A 56 -4.50 9.25 -6.77
N PRO A 57 -5.07 8.06 -7.00
CA PRO A 57 -4.91 7.38 -8.28
C PRO A 57 -5.52 8.24 -9.39
N PRO A 58 -4.92 8.25 -10.59
CA PRO A 58 -5.49 8.98 -11.72
C PRO A 58 -6.87 8.40 -12.07
N PRO A 59 -7.78 9.23 -12.62
CA PRO A 59 -9.05 8.72 -13.13
C PRO A 59 -8.79 7.69 -14.23
N MET A 60 -9.69 6.73 -14.36
CA MET A 60 -9.65 5.78 -15.47
C MET A 60 -9.67 6.54 -16.79
N PRO A 61 -8.79 6.20 -17.75
CA PRO A 61 -8.74 6.90 -19.02
C PRO A 61 -10.02 6.66 -19.83
N ALA A 62 -10.44 7.66 -20.62
CA ALA A 62 -11.67 7.59 -21.41
C ALA A 62 -11.67 6.47 -22.48
N TRP A 63 -10.49 6.03 -22.91
CA TRP A 63 -10.33 4.92 -23.86
C TRP A 63 -10.39 3.54 -23.17
N TYR A 64 -10.29 3.48 -21.84
CA TYR A 64 -10.35 2.21 -21.13
C TYR A 64 -11.77 1.69 -21.11
N GLN A 65 -11.91 0.45 -21.55
CA GLN A 65 -13.15 -0.30 -21.48
C GLN A 65 -12.89 -1.53 -20.62
N SER A 66 -13.77 -1.76 -19.64
CA SER A 66 -13.69 -2.96 -18.82
C SER A 66 -14.01 -4.20 -19.65
N PRO A 67 -13.37 -5.35 -19.38
CA PRO A 67 -13.70 -6.60 -20.03
C PRO A 67 -15.14 -7.04 -19.72
N PRO A 68 -15.74 -7.90 -20.57
CA PRO A 68 -16.99 -8.56 -20.26
C PRO A 68 -16.88 -9.38 -18.97
N GLN A 69 -18.00 -9.57 -18.24
CA GLN A 69 -17.97 -10.25 -16.93
C GLN A 69 -17.53 -11.72 -16.97
N TYR A 70 -17.68 -12.40 -18.10
CA TYR A 70 -17.20 -13.78 -18.26
C TYR A 70 -15.69 -13.85 -18.49
N ALA A 71 -15.04 -12.72 -18.77
CA ALA A 71 -13.63 -12.63 -19.10
C ALA A 71 -12.80 -12.22 -17.88
N PRO A 72 -11.53 -12.65 -17.80
CA PRO A 72 -10.64 -12.19 -16.76
C PRO A 72 -10.35 -10.68 -16.89
N PRO A 73 -9.96 -9.98 -15.80
CA PRO A 73 -9.76 -8.52 -15.80
C PRO A 73 -8.68 -8.00 -16.76
N PHE A 74 -7.79 -8.88 -17.24
CA PHE A 74 -6.71 -8.56 -18.18
C PHE A 74 -7.07 -8.88 -19.64
N ALA A 75 -8.26 -9.43 -19.91
CA ALA A 75 -8.75 -9.62 -21.27
C ALA A 75 -9.05 -8.26 -21.93
N PRO A 76 -9.04 -8.18 -23.26
CA PRO A 76 -9.52 -6.99 -23.95
C PRO A 76 -11.04 -6.83 -23.79
N ALA A 77 -11.55 -5.62 -24.06
CA ALA A 77 -12.97 -5.31 -23.92
C ALA A 77 -13.87 -6.01 -24.95
N ASP A 78 -13.31 -6.33 -26.10
CA ASP A 78 -13.94 -6.99 -27.25
C ASP A 78 -13.66 -8.49 -27.32
N VAL A 79 -13.18 -9.08 -26.21
CA VAL A 79 -12.90 -10.52 -26.17
C VAL A 79 -14.16 -11.33 -26.52
N PRO A 80 -14.07 -12.38 -27.34
CA PRO A 80 -15.23 -13.21 -27.64
C PRO A 80 -15.62 -14.06 -26.42
N PRO A 81 -16.85 -14.58 -26.35
CA PRO A 81 -17.22 -15.60 -25.36
C PRO A 81 -16.32 -16.83 -25.44
N PRO A 82 -16.10 -17.54 -24.31
CA PRO A 82 -15.31 -18.76 -24.31
C PRO A 82 -15.98 -19.83 -25.19
N PRO A 83 -15.20 -20.60 -25.97
CA PRO A 83 -15.72 -21.73 -26.73
C PRO A 83 -16.21 -22.85 -25.78
N PRO A 84 -17.03 -23.79 -26.28
CA PRO A 84 -17.38 -24.97 -25.50
C PRO A 84 -16.14 -25.86 -25.26
N PRO A 85 -16.14 -26.68 -24.19
CA PRO A 85 -15.09 -27.68 -23.98
C PRO A 85 -14.93 -28.61 -25.18
N PRO A 86 -13.68 -28.98 -25.54
CA PRO A 86 -13.45 -29.86 -26.67
C PRO A 86 -13.97 -31.29 -26.39
N PRO A 87 -14.45 -32.02 -27.41
CA PRO A 87 -15.06 -33.35 -27.21
C PRO A 87 -14.13 -34.39 -26.57
N TRP A 88 -12.83 -34.26 -26.80
CA TRP A 88 -11.81 -35.16 -26.26
C TRP A 88 -11.42 -34.83 -24.81
N ALA A 89 -11.79 -33.65 -24.31
CA ALA A 89 -11.60 -33.25 -22.91
C ALA A 89 -12.81 -32.41 -22.44
N PRO A 90 -13.96 -33.04 -22.16
CA PRO A 90 -15.19 -32.34 -21.81
C PRO A 90 -15.16 -31.70 -20.41
N SER A 91 -14.17 -32.05 -19.58
CA SER A 91 -14.02 -31.55 -18.20
C SER A 91 -13.14 -30.31 -18.08
N VAL A 92 -12.47 -29.86 -19.14
CA VAL A 92 -11.63 -28.65 -19.11
C VAL A 92 -12.39 -27.46 -19.66
N ASN A 93 -12.38 -26.36 -18.91
CA ASN A 93 -12.95 -25.10 -19.34
C ASN A 93 -11.88 -24.26 -20.04
N PRO A 94 -12.17 -23.69 -21.21
CA PRO A 94 -11.26 -22.78 -21.87
C PRO A 94 -10.95 -21.55 -21.01
N VAL A 95 -9.69 -21.11 -21.03
CA VAL A 95 -9.21 -19.91 -20.36
C VAL A 95 -8.68 -18.93 -21.39
N TRP A 96 -8.80 -17.63 -21.12
CA TRP A 96 -8.20 -16.60 -21.95
C TRP A 96 -6.72 -16.46 -21.60
N ASP A 97 -5.84 -16.65 -22.58
CA ASP A 97 -4.41 -16.47 -22.38
C ASP A 97 -3.93 -15.14 -22.99
N PRO A 98 -3.30 -14.25 -22.20
CA PRO A 98 -2.86 -12.95 -22.68
C PRO A 98 -1.64 -13.03 -23.61
N GLY A 99 -0.83 -14.10 -23.53
CA GLY A 99 0.31 -14.32 -24.42
C GLY A 99 -0.13 -14.70 -25.84
N HIS A 100 -1.18 -15.51 -25.95
CA HIS A 100 -1.73 -15.97 -27.23
C HIS A 100 -2.90 -15.12 -27.73
N GLN A 101 -3.46 -14.24 -26.89
CA GLN A 101 -4.67 -13.45 -27.20
C GLN A 101 -5.80 -14.34 -27.73
N ALA A 102 -6.00 -15.49 -27.08
CA ALA A 102 -6.95 -16.51 -27.51
C ALA A 102 -7.53 -17.29 -26.33
N TRP A 103 -8.68 -17.90 -26.56
CA TRP A 103 -9.20 -18.96 -25.69
C TRP A 103 -8.46 -20.27 -25.98
N GLY A 104 -8.31 -21.08 -24.94
CA GLY A 104 -7.66 -22.37 -25.08
C GLY A 104 -7.49 -23.07 -23.75
N ILE A 105 -6.72 -24.15 -23.77
CA ILE A 105 -6.44 -24.97 -22.59
C ILE A 105 -4.94 -25.26 -22.51
N TRP A 106 -4.46 -25.38 -21.27
CA TRP A 106 -3.10 -25.81 -20.99
C TRP A 106 -3.06 -27.31 -20.78
N ALA A 107 -2.31 -28.01 -21.64
CA ALA A 107 -2.00 -29.44 -21.51
C ALA A 107 -0.54 -29.58 -21.05
N GLY A 108 -0.33 -29.55 -19.73
CA GLY A 108 1.01 -29.42 -19.16
C GLY A 108 1.58 -28.04 -19.49
N SER A 109 2.70 -27.99 -20.21
CA SER A 109 3.32 -26.76 -20.70
C SER A 109 2.93 -26.39 -22.14
N ALA A 110 2.02 -27.14 -22.77
CA ALA A 110 1.55 -26.87 -24.12
C ALA A 110 0.25 -26.08 -24.11
N TRP A 111 0.18 -25.04 -24.94
CA TRP A 111 -1.02 -24.27 -25.21
C TRP A 111 -1.78 -24.86 -26.40
N ILE A 112 -3.09 -25.08 -26.22
CA ILE A 112 -3.98 -25.55 -27.29
C ILE A 112 -5.08 -24.49 -27.47
N PRO A 113 -5.07 -23.72 -28.58
CA PRO A 113 -6.11 -22.75 -28.87
C PRO A 113 -7.44 -23.45 -29.21
N LEU A 114 -8.56 -22.82 -28.86
CA LEU A 114 -9.93 -23.31 -29.08
C LEU A 114 -10.81 -22.27 -29.75
#